data_AF-A0A252CFW1-F1
#
_entry.id   AF-A0A252CFW1-F1
#
_cell.length_a   1.000
_cell.length_b   1.000
_cell.length_c   1.000
_cell.angle_alpha   90.00
_cell.angle_beta   90.00
_cell.angle_gamma   90.00
#
_symmetry.space_group_name_H-M   'P 1'
#
loop_
_entity.id
_entity.type
_entity.pdbx_description
1 polymer ?
#
loop_
_entity_poly.entity_id
_entity_poly.type
_entity_poly.pdbx_seq_one_letter_code
_entity_poly.pdbx_strand_id
1 'polypeptide(L)'
;MMNKAEKKRAYELNDMAGKILPLSGLGSKTQTTIDIGKSWIAHEPLLRYLQTALDANVWLSGNDKSKETQQFYGDRYNTAVEEFYEYLGEAFSGESNKRPVIDWL
;
A
#
# COMPACT_ATOMS: atom_id res chain seq x y z
N MET A 1 0.68 -16.16 -17.44
CA MET A 1 1.36 -14.85 -17.58
C MET A 1 0.47 -13.83 -16.88
N MET A 2 1.00 -12.97 -16.00
CA MET A 2 0.16 -12.04 -15.23
C MET A 2 -0.52 -11.01 -16.13
N ASN A 3 -1.80 -10.76 -15.88
CA ASN A 3 -2.58 -9.72 -16.54
C ASN A 3 -2.20 -8.31 -16.03
N LYS A 4 -2.66 -7.25 -16.71
CA LYS A 4 -2.31 -5.87 -16.36
C LYS A 4 -2.71 -5.50 -14.93
N ALA A 5 -3.88 -5.94 -14.48
CA ALA A 5 -4.37 -5.66 -13.14
C ALA A 5 -3.52 -6.35 -12.06
N GLU A 6 -3.12 -7.59 -12.28
CA GLU A 6 -2.22 -8.33 -11.38
C GLU A 6 -0.85 -7.66 -11.29
N LYS A 7 -0.29 -7.20 -12.41
CA LYS A 7 0.98 -6.47 -12.43
C LYS A 7 0.87 -5.13 -11.68
N LYS A 8 -0.23 -4.39 -11.86
CA LYS A 8 -0.50 -3.15 -11.12
C LYS A 8 -0.53 -3.41 -9.62
N ARG A 9 -1.29 -4.42 -9.19
CA ARG A 9 -1.41 -4.75 -7.77
C ARG A 9 -0.07 -5.17 -7.17
N ALA A 10 0.70 -5.99 -7.88
CA ALA A 10 2.03 -6.39 -7.44
C ALA A 10 2.97 -5.20 -7.25
N TYR A 11 2.92 -4.20 -8.14
CA TYR A 11 3.71 -2.98 -8.01
C TYR A 11 3.31 -2.15 -6.79
N GLU A 12 2.02 -1.86 -6.64
CA GLU A 12 1.49 -1.05 -5.53
C GLU A 12 1.79 -1.70 -4.17
N LEU A 13 1.58 -3.02 -4.04
CA LEU A 13 1.91 -3.75 -2.81
C LEU A 13 3.40 -3.69 -2.45
N ASN A 14 4.28 -3.76 -3.46
CA ASN A 14 5.71 -3.65 -3.25
C ASN A 14 6.12 -2.23 -2.82
N ASP A 15 5.55 -1.19 -3.46
CA ASP A 15 5.81 0.20 -3.08
C ASP A 15 5.33 0.49 -1.65
N MET A 16 4.09 0.10 -1.31
CA MET A 16 3.54 0.23 0.05
C MET A 16 4.44 -0.43 1.10
N ALA A 17 4.92 -1.65 0.86
CA ALA A 17 5.86 -2.33 1.75
C ALA A 17 7.19 -1.57 1.89
N GLY A 18 7.72 -1.05 0.77
CA GLY A 18 8.91 -0.20 0.74
C GLY A 18 8.77 1.12 1.51
N LYS A 19 7.55 1.66 1.61
CA LYS A 19 7.25 2.88 2.39
C LYS A 19 7.11 2.61 3.90
N ILE A 20 6.65 1.42 4.29
CA ILE A 20 6.52 1.04 5.71
C ILE A 20 7.88 0.64 6.31
N LEU A 21 8.73 -0.06 5.55
CA LEU A 21 9.99 -0.62 6.07
C LEU A 21 10.88 0.41 6.80
N PRO A 22 11.09 1.65 6.31
CA PRO A 22 11.86 2.67 7.01
C PRO A 22 11.19 3.17 8.30
N LEU A 23 9.85 3.11 8.41
CA LEU A 23 9.10 3.55 9.57
C LEU A 23 9.20 2.60 10.77
N SER A 24 9.60 1.34 10.52
CA SER A 24 9.82 0.33 11.57
C SER A 24 11.05 0.59 12.45
N GLY A 25 11.80 1.67 12.21
CA GLY A 25 13.03 2.01 12.94
C GLY A 25 14.24 1.15 12.57
N LEU A 26 14.09 0.23 11.62
CA LEU A 26 15.16 -0.64 11.13
C LEU A 26 16.04 0.01 10.03
N GLY A 27 15.68 1.21 9.56
CA GLY A 27 16.28 1.84 8.38
C GLY A 27 16.80 3.26 8.61
N SER A 28 18.12 3.38 8.74
CA SER A 28 18.95 4.59 8.57
C SER A 28 19.23 5.49 9.80
N LYS A 29 20.45 6.04 9.82
CA LYS A 29 21.11 6.73 10.95
C LYS A 29 20.81 8.22 11.08
N THR A 30 19.79 8.75 10.40
CA THR A 30 19.54 10.21 10.34
C THR A 30 18.05 10.54 10.31
N GLN A 31 17.32 10.14 11.35
CA GLN A 31 15.96 10.64 11.60
C GLN A 31 15.97 11.49 12.88
N THR A 32 15.34 12.66 12.81
CA THR A 32 15.17 13.50 14.00
C THR A 32 14.17 12.84 14.96
N THR A 33 14.23 13.17 16.26
CA THR A 33 13.29 12.61 17.26
C THR A 33 11.82 12.84 16.89
N ILE A 34 11.52 13.94 16.20
CA ILE A 34 10.17 14.26 15.69
C ILE A 34 9.77 13.29 14.56
N ASP A 35 10.69 12.97 13.66
CA ASP A 35 10.44 12.03 12.55
C ASP A 35 10.26 10.60 13.06
N ILE A 36 10.97 10.21 14.12
CA ILE A 36 10.78 8.92 14.79
C ILE A 36 9.38 8.84 15.41
N GLY A 37 8.94 9.88 16.14
CA GLY A 37 7.61 9.92 16.74
C GLY A 37 6.49 9.83 15.71
N LYS A 38 6.60 10.58 14.60
CA LYS A 38 5.65 10.49 13.46
C LYS A 38 5.67 9.11 12.81
N SER A 39 6.85 8.51 12.64
CA SER A 39 7.00 7.17 12.08
C SER A 39 6.29 6.10 12.90
N TRP A 40 6.41 6.16 14.23
CA TRP A 40 5.72 5.22 15.12
C TRP A 40 4.19 5.37 15.07
N ILE A 41 3.69 6.61 15.07
CA ILE A 41 2.24 6.87 14.99
C ILE A 41 1.68 6.42 13.64
N ALA A 42 2.40 6.70 12.55
CA ALA A 42 1.92 6.39 11.22
C ALA A 42 2.07 4.91 10.83
N HIS A 43 3.01 4.18 11.46
CA HIS A 43 3.32 2.80 11.10
C HIS A 43 2.12 1.86 11.23
N GLU A 44 1.35 1.94 12.33
CA GLU A 44 0.24 1.01 12.57
C GLU A 44 -0.91 1.18 11.57
N PRO A 45 -1.43 2.40 11.30
CA PRO A 45 -2.45 2.60 10.25
C PRO A 45 -1.97 2.15 8.86
N LEU A 46 -0.75 2.53 8.47
CA LEU A 46 -0.17 2.14 7.18
C LEU A 46 -0.05 0.62 7.03
N LEU A 47 0.34 -0.08 8.11
CA LEU A 47 0.40 -1.54 8.13
C LEU A 47 -0.98 -2.18 7.96
N ARG A 48 -2.03 -1.63 8.59
CA ARG A 48 -3.40 -2.13 8.46
C ARG A 48 -3.93 -1.98 7.03
N TYR A 49 -3.64 -0.87 6.37
CA TYR A 49 -4.01 -0.69 4.96
C TYR A 49 -3.27 -1.67 4.04
N LEU A 50 -1.95 -1.87 4.25
CA LEU A 50 -1.19 -2.89 3.51
C LEU A 50 -1.74 -4.30 3.73
N GLN A 51 -2.05 -4.67 4.97
CA GLN A 51 -2.67 -5.97 5.27
C GLN A 51 -4.01 -6.14 4.55
N THR A 52 -4.86 -5.12 4.57
CA THR A 52 -6.15 -5.14 3.87
C THR A 52 -5.99 -5.31 2.35
N ALA A 53 -5.02 -4.60 1.76
CA ALA A 53 -4.72 -4.72 0.33
C ALA A 53 -4.16 -6.12 -0.01
N LEU A 54 -3.27 -6.67 0.82
CA LEU A 54 -2.74 -8.03 0.66
C LEU A 54 -3.84 -9.08 0.70
N ASP A 55 -4.71 -9.02 1.71
CA ASP A 55 -5.83 -9.94 1.87
C ASP A 55 -6.75 -9.90 0.65
N ALA A 56 -7.14 -8.69 0.21
CA ALA A 56 -7.96 -8.51 -0.98
C ALA A 56 -7.27 -9.05 -2.25
N ASN A 57 -5.96 -8.83 -2.40
CA ASN A 57 -5.19 -9.35 -3.53
C ASN A 57 -5.11 -10.89 -3.53
N VAL A 58 -5.02 -11.54 -2.36
CA VAL A 58 -5.07 -13.01 -2.25
C VAL A 58 -6.39 -13.54 -2.80
N TRP A 59 -7.51 -12.91 -2.45
CA TRP A 59 -8.82 -13.31 -2.98
C TRP A 59 -8.96 -13.07 -4.48
N LEU A 60 -8.38 -11.98 -5.01
CA LEU A 60 -8.37 -11.65 -6.44
C LEU A 60 -7.45 -12.55 -7.28
N SER A 61 -6.46 -13.21 -6.67
CA SER A 61 -5.49 -14.07 -7.37
C SER A 61 -5.99 -15.51 -7.56
N GLY A 62 -7.16 -15.86 -7.01
CA GLY A 62 -7.78 -17.16 -7.20
C GLY A 62 -8.51 -17.27 -8.55
N ASN A 63 -8.32 -18.36 -9.28
CA ASN A 63 -8.82 -18.55 -10.65
C ASN A 63 -10.34 -18.75 -10.80
N ASP A 64 -11.10 -18.90 -9.71
CA ASP A 64 -12.53 -19.25 -9.77
C ASP A 64 -13.34 -18.41 -8.78
N LYS A 65 -13.79 -17.23 -9.23
CA LYS A 65 -14.53 -16.25 -8.44
C LYS A 65 -15.70 -15.72 -9.25
N SER A 66 -16.85 -15.51 -8.60
CA SER A 66 -17.97 -14.80 -9.23
C SER A 66 -17.56 -13.36 -9.54
N LYS A 67 -18.25 -12.74 -10.52
CA LYS A 67 -18.04 -11.31 -10.83
C LYS A 67 -18.26 -10.41 -9.61
N GLU A 68 -19.26 -10.73 -8.78
CA GLU A 68 -19.54 -10.02 -7.54
C GLU A 68 -18.38 -10.12 -6.54
N THR A 69 -17.79 -11.31 -6.38
CA THR A 69 -16.62 -11.49 -5.53
C THR A 69 -15.41 -10.72 -6.06
N GLN A 70 -15.19 -10.75 -7.37
CA GLN A 70 -14.11 -9.98 -8.01
C GLN A 70 -14.30 -8.47 -7.79
N GLN A 71 -15.52 -7.97 -7.92
CA GLN A 71 -15.83 -6.56 -7.68
C GLN A 71 -15.63 -6.18 -6.21
N PHE A 72 -16.21 -6.94 -5.28
CA PHE A 72 -16.09 -6.68 -3.85
C PHE A 72 -14.63 -6.59 -3.38
N TYR A 73 -13.80 -7.57 -3.75
CA TYR A 73 -12.38 -7.54 -3.38
C TYR A 73 -11.57 -6.53 -4.21
N GLY A 74 -12.00 -6.22 -5.44
CA GLY A 74 -11.42 -5.15 -6.24
C GLY A 74 -11.60 -3.78 -5.60
N ASP A 75 -12.80 -3.48 -5.13
CA ASP A 75 -13.14 -2.23 -4.44
C ASP A 75 -12.39 -2.15 -3.11
N ARG A 76 -12.43 -3.21 -2.31
CA ARG A 76 -11.70 -3.27 -1.03
C ARG A 76 -10.19 -3.08 -1.20
N TYR A 77 -9.60 -3.67 -2.24
CA TYR A 77 -8.21 -3.46 -2.59
C TYR A 77 -7.94 -1.99 -2.93
N ASN A 78 -8.74 -1.40 -3.83
CA ASN A 78 -8.53 -0.03 -4.30
C ASN A 78 -8.67 0.99 -3.17
N THR A 79 -9.67 0.85 -2.30
CA THR A 79 -9.87 1.71 -1.13
C THR A 79 -8.68 1.63 -0.19
N ALA A 80 -8.21 0.42 0.15
CA ALA A 80 -7.05 0.27 1.04
C ALA A 80 -5.77 0.91 0.49
N VAL A 81 -5.55 0.82 -0.82
CA VAL A 81 -4.40 1.49 -1.47
C VAL A 81 -4.56 3.01 -1.45
N GLU A 82 -5.75 3.52 -1.73
CA GLU A 82 -6.04 4.97 -1.72
C GLU A 82 -5.85 5.56 -0.32
N GLU A 83 -6.50 4.98 0.69
CA GLU A 83 -6.39 5.40 2.10
C GLU A 83 -4.95 5.32 2.62
N PHE A 84 -4.17 4.34 2.16
CA PHE A 84 -2.74 4.26 2.48
C PHE A 84 -1.97 5.50 2.01
N TYR A 85 -2.13 5.88 0.74
CA TYR A 85 -1.36 7.00 0.18
C TYR A 85 -1.87 8.37 0.64
N GLU A 86 -3.17 8.50 0.91
CA GLU A 86 -3.73 9.70 1.55
C GLU A 86 -3.13 9.87 2.96
N TYR A 87 -3.20 8.84 3.79
CA TYR A 87 -2.67 8.89 5.15
C TYR A 87 -1.13 9.09 5.15
N LEU A 88 -0.41 8.42 4.25
CA LEU A 88 1.04 8.59 4.11
C LEU A 88 1.39 10.04 3.72
N GLY A 89 0.63 10.64 2.79
CA GLY A 89 0.83 12.02 2.36
C GLY A 89 0.49 13.06 3.43
N GLU A 90 -0.51 12.79 4.27
CA GLU A 90 -0.83 13.60 5.45
C GLU A 90 0.27 13.53 6.52
N ALA A 91 0.79 12.32 6.77
CA ALA A 91 1.82 12.10 7.79
C ALA A 91 3.22 12.58 7.34
N PHE A 92 3.54 12.46 6.05
CA PHE A 92 4.84 12.75 5.49
C PHE A 92 4.74 13.55 4.19
N SER A 93 5.41 14.70 4.13
CA SER A 93 5.46 15.51 2.91
C SER A 93 6.40 14.90 1.85
N GLY A 94 6.03 15.03 0.58
CA GLY A 94 6.87 14.68 -0.56
C GLY A 94 6.12 14.00 -1.71
N GLU A 95 6.51 14.31 -2.94
CA GLU A 95 5.88 13.75 -4.15
C GLU A 95 5.93 12.21 -4.19
N SER A 96 6.99 11.64 -3.63
CA SER A 96 7.17 10.19 -3.52
C SER A 96 6.17 9.50 -2.60
N ASN A 97 5.35 10.24 -1.86
CA ASN A 97 4.36 9.69 -0.92
C ASN A 97 2.94 9.65 -1.50
N LYS A 98 2.77 10.08 -2.76
CA LYS A 98 1.51 9.95 -3.49
C LYS A 98 1.40 8.58 -4.15
N ARG A 99 0.16 8.15 -4.42
CA ARG A 99 -0.09 6.91 -5.18
C ARG A 99 0.59 7.02 -6.55
N PRO A 100 1.42 6.04 -6.95
CA PRO A 100 2.11 6.07 -8.22
C PRO A 100 1.12 5.92 -9.38
N VAL A 101 1.28 6.77 -10.39
CA VAL A 101 0.59 6.64 -11.68
C VAL A 101 1.42 5.69 -12.54
N ILE A 102 0.87 4.52 -12.89
CA ILE A 102 1.59 3.49 -13.65
C ILE A 102 1.12 3.52 -15.10
N ASP A 103 1.80 4.32 -15.93
CA ASP A 103 1.44 4.55 -17.33
C ASP A 103 1.90 3.45 -18.30
N TRP A 104 2.75 2.52 -17.85
CA TRP A 104 3.43 1.53 -18.70
C TRP A 104 2.91 0.09 -18.53
N LEU A 105 1.72 -0.10 -17.95
CA LEU A 105 1.06 -1.40 -17.79
C LEU A 105 0.06 -1.73 -18.91
#